data_AF-A0A1C5NHV0-F1
#
_entry.id   AF-A0A1C5NHV0-F1
#
_cell.length_a   1.000
_cell.length_b   1.000
_cell.length_c   1.000
_cell.angle_alpha   90.00
_cell.angle_beta   90.00
_cell.angle_gamma   90.00
#
_symmetry.space_group_name_H-M   'P 1'
#
loop_
_entity.id
_entity.type
_entity.pdbx_description
1 polymer ?
#
loop_
_entity_poly.entity_id
_entity_poly.type
_entity_poly.pdbx_seq_one_letter_code
_entity_poly.pdbx_strand_id
1 'polypeptide(L)' 'MYQYTKQILTIEQQVQSYIDVGMVITSRADVEKALKSVGFYRLRGYSFHLYDNATKKYVPGTKFEDILKLY' A
#
# COMPACT_ATOMS: atom_id res chain seq x y z
N MET A 1 7.46 -22.14 -20.42
CA MET A 1 7.13 -21.99 -18.98
C MET A 1 6.90 -20.51 -18.71
N TYR A 2 5.72 -20.14 -18.21
CA TYR A 2 5.46 -18.74 -17.81
C TYR A 2 6.21 -18.48 -16.50
N GLN A 3 7.25 -17.66 -16.53
CA GLN A 3 7.93 -17.24 -15.31
C GLN A 3 7.06 -16.22 -14.59
N TYR A 4 6.79 -16.47 -13.31
CA TYR A 4 6.11 -15.51 -12.47
C TYR A 4 7.07 -14.34 -12.19
N THR A 5 6.82 -13.20 -12.85
CA THR A 5 7.73 -12.04 -12.84
C THR A 5 7.54 -11.11 -11.65
N LYS A 6 6.51 -11.32 -10.82
CA LYS A 6 6.25 -10.46 -9.66
C LYS A 6 7.28 -10.75 -8.57
N GLN A 7 8.12 -9.74 -8.32
CA GLN A 7 9.09 -9.75 -7.24
C GLN A 7 8.39 -9.64 -5.88
N ILE A 8 8.92 -10.36 -4.90
CA ILE A 8 8.54 -10.20 -3.49
C ILE A 8 9.19 -8.91 -3.01
N LEU A 9 8.37 -7.95 -2.58
CA LEU A 9 8.87 -6.69 -2.05
C LEU A 9 9.26 -6.86 -0.57
N THR A 10 10.32 -6.19 -0.15
CA THR A 10 10.59 -5.96 1.27
C THR A 10 9.55 -4.98 1.85
N ILE A 11 9.47 -4.89 3.18
CA ILE A 11 8.57 -3.92 3.84
C ILE A 11 8.88 -2.50 3.36
N GLU A 12 10.15 -2.11 3.35
CA GLU A 12 10.58 -0.78 2.93
C GLU A 12 10.18 -0.49 1.48
N GLN A 13 10.36 -1.46 0.57
CA GLN A 13 9.95 -1.35 -0.82
C GLN A 13 8.42 -1.23 -0.96
N GLN A 14 7.67 -1.96 -0.14
CA GLN A 14 6.21 -1.87 -0.12
C GLN A 14 5.74 -0.51 0.39
N VAL A 15 6.34 0.00 1.48
CA VAL A 15 6.07 1.35 1.99
C VAL A 15 6.39 2.40 0.94
N GLN A 16 7.54 2.31 0.27
CA GLN A 16 7.92 3.23 -0.79
C GLN A 16 6.91 3.17 -1.95
N SER A 17 6.45 1.98 -2.34
CA SER A 17 5.45 1.83 -3.38
C SER A 17 4.14 2.57 -3.08
N TYR A 18 3.74 2.67 -1.80
CA TYR A 18 2.57 3.44 -1.39
C TYR A 18 2.79 4.94 -1.54
N ILE A 19 3.97 5.43 -1.15
CA ILE A 19 4.35 6.84 -1.29
C ILE A 19 4.38 7.23 -2.77
N ASP A 20 4.98 6.39 -3.63
CA ASP A 20 5.14 6.66 -5.05
C ASP A 20 3.79 6.80 -5.77
N VAL A 21 2.76 6.09 -5.31
CA VAL A 21 1.40 6.21 -5.83
C VAL A 21 0.54 7.25 -5.10
N GLY A 22 1.14 8.11 -4.28
CA GLY A 22 0.47 9.28 -3.68
C GLY A 22 -0.26 9.02 -2.36
N MET A 23 0.03 7.91 -1.67
CA MET A 23 -0.50 7.67 -0.33
C MET A 23 0.22 8.54 0.70
N VAL A 24 -0.56 9.15 1.60
CA VAL A 24 -0.02 9.94 2.71
C VAL A 24 0.41 8.99 3.83
N ILE A 25 1.69 9.05 4.16
CA ILE A 25 2.28 8.33 5.29
C ILE A 25 2.73 9.33 6.35
N THR A 26 2.09 9.28 7.50
CA THR A 26 2.39 10.08 8.70
C THR A 26 3.66 9.60 9.40
N SER A 27 3.84 8.29 9.50
CA SER A 27 4.98 7.66 10.17
C SER A 27 5.36 6.36 9.47
N ARG A 28 6.56 6.28 8.90
CA ARG A 28 7.05 5.05 8.25
C ARG A 28 7.10 3.89 9.24
N ALA A 29 7.61 4.12 10.46
CA ALA A 29 7.73 3.09 11.49
C ALA A 29 6.38 2.45 11.84
N ASP A 30 5.31 3.25 11.94
CA ASP A 30 3.97 2.74 12.25
C ASP A 30 3.39 1.93 11.09
N VAL A 31 3.61 2.37 9.85
CA VAL A 31 3.22 1.61 8.65
C VAL A 31 3.96 0.28 8.60
N GLU A 32 5.28 0.27 8.83
CA GLU A 32 6.07 -0.97 8.83
C GLU A 32 5.58 -1.95 9.91
N LYS A 33 5.30 -1.45 11.11
CA LYS A 33 4.74 -2.24 12.21
C LYS A 33 3.37 -2.81 11.86
N ALA A 34 2.50 -2.00 11.26
CA ALA A 34 1.18 -2.44 10.80
C ALA A 34 1.30 -3.52 9.71
N LEU A 35 2.17 -3.33 8.71
CA LEU A 35 2.42 -4.31 7.64
C LEU A 35 2.95 -5.64 8.17
N LYS A 36 3.85 -5.61 9.16
CA LYS A 36 4.31 -6.82 9.86
C LYS A 36 3.15 -7.50 10.60
N SER A 37 2.29 -6.72 11.27
CA SER A 37 1.16 -7.24 12.05
C SER A 37 0.09 -7.89 11.17
N VAL A 38 -0.23 -7.32 10.01
CA VAL A 38 -1.22 -7.89 9.08
C VAL A 38 -0.63 -8.95 8.14
N GLY A 39 0.64 -9.34 8.34
CA GLY A 39 1.29 -10.37 7.54
C GLY A 39 1.38 -10.02 6.06
N PHE A 40 1.64 -8.75 5.72
CA PHE A 40 1.82 -8.28 4.34
C PHE A 40 0.58 -8.44 3.44
N TYR A 41 -0.62 -8.53 4.04
CA TYR A 41 -1.84 -8.67 3.28
C TYR A 41 -2.06 -7.50 2.31
N ARG A 42 -2.69 -7.79 1.18
CA ARG A 42 -2.78 -6.84 0.07
C ARG A 42 -3.91 -5.81 0.32
N LEU A 43 -3.59 -4.77 1.09
CA LEU A 43 -4.50 -3.68 1.48
C LEU A 43 -5.18 -2.95 0.29
N ARG A 44 -4.62 -3.09 -0.92
CA ARG A 44 -5.22 -2.57 -2.16
C ARG A 44 -6.60 -3.15 -2.48
N GLY A 45 -6.90 -4.38 -2.03
CA GLY A 45 -8.22 -4.99 -2.24
C GLY A 45 -9.34 -4.22 -1.54
N TYR A 46 -9.04 -3.63 -0.38
CA TYR A 46 -9.99 -2.88 0.44
C TYR A 46 -10.09 -1.41 0.03
N SER A 47 -9.01 -0.85 -0.55
CA SER A 47 -8.89 0.56 -0.90
C SER A 47 -9.08 0.86 -2.39
N PHE A 48 -9.70 -0.05 -3.16
CA PHE A 48 -9.87 0.11 -4.61
C PHE A 48 -10.68 1.36 -5.00
N HIS A 49 -11.64 1.76 -4.16
CA HIS A 49 -12.48 2.96 -4.37
C HIS A 49 -11.72 4.27 -4.09
N LEU A 50 -10.58 4.21 -3.39
CA LEU A 50 -9.68 5.33 -3.13
C LEU A 50 -8.53 5.39 -4.15
N TYR A 51 -8.51 4.48 -5.12
CA TYR A 51 -7.46 4.36 -6.11
C TYR A 51 -7.98 4.66 -7.51
N ASP A 52 -7.40 5.67 -8.14
CA ASP A 52 -7.68 6.02 -9.52
C ASP A 52 -6.87 5.13 -10.46
N ASN A 53 -7.56 4.27 -11.20
CA ASN A 53 -6.95 3.36 -12.17
C ASN A 53 -6.46 4.06 -13.45
N ALA A 54 -7.00 5.23 -13.80
CA ALA A 54 -6.57 6.00 -14.95
C ALA A 54 -5.21 6.65 -14.68
N THR A 55 -5.04 7.28 -13.51
CA THR A 55 -3.78 7.93 -13.12
C THR A 55 -2.81 7.00 -12.39
N LYS A 56 -3.25 5.80 -12.02
CA LYS A 56 -2.51 4.81 -11.20
C LYS A 56 -2.01 5.41 -9.87
N LYS A 57 -2.85 6.24 -9.24
CA LYS A 57 -2.54 6.91 -7.97
C LYS A 57 -3.71 6.82 -6.99
N TYR A 58 -3.42 6.96 -5.70
CA TYR A 58 -4.45 7.19 -4.71
C TYR A 58 -5.04 8.58 -4.83
N VAL A 59 -6.31 8.73 -4.46
CA VAL A 59 -6.97 10.03 -4.37
C VAL A 59 -6.18 10.91 -3.39
N PRO A 60 -5.87 12.17 -3.74
CA PRO A 60 -5.10 13.06 -2.87
C PRO A 60 -5.68 13.13 -1.45
N GLY A 61 -4.80 13.03 -0.44
CA GLY A 61 -5.19 13.03 0.96
C GLY A 61 -5.53 11.65 1.54
N THR A 62 -5.52 10.58 0.74
CA THR A 62 -5.69 9.20 1.24
C THR A 62 -4.54 8.83 2.18
N LYS A 63 -4.84 8.58 3.45
CA LYS A 63 -3.84 8.16 4.44
C LYS A 63 -3.80 6.64 4.56
N PHE A 64 -2.62 6.12 4.89
CA PHE A 64 -2.47 4.69 5.19
C PHE A 64 -3.39 4.23 6.33
N GLU A 65 -3.56 5.04 7.37
CA GLU A 65 -4.41 4.75 8.52
C GLU A 65 -5.88 4.54 8.12
N ASP A 66 -6.37 5.31 7.14
CA ASP A 66 -7.76 5.18 6.65
C ASP A 66 -7.95 3.85 5.90
N ILE A 67 -6.92 3.40 5.18
CA ILE A 67 -6.93 2.09 4.51
C ILE A 67 -6.85 0.95 5.54
N LEU A 68 -6.03 1.12 6.58
CA LEU A 68 -5.88 0.11 7.63
C LEU A 68 -7.19 -0.09 8.41
N LYS A 69 -8.01 0.95 8.59
CA LYS A 69 -9.34 0.84 9.22
C LYS A 69 -10.38 0.08 8.39
N LEU A 70 -10.14 -0.10 7.09
CA LEU A 70 -11.01 -0.88 6.20
C LEU A 70 -10.70 -2.39 6.24
N TYR A 71 -9.61 -2.77 6.90
CA TYR A 71 -9.22 -4.14 7.19
C TYR A 71 -9.72 -4.54 8.58
#